data_AF-A0A553PVD1-F1
#
_entry.id   AF-A0A553PVD1-F1
#
_cell.length_a   1.000
_cell.length_b   1.000
_cell.length_c   1.000
_cell.angle_alpha   90.00
_cell.angle_beta   90.00
_cell.angle_gamma   90.00
#
_symmetry.space_group_name_H-M   'P 1'
#
loop_
_entity.id
_entity.type
_entity.pdbx_description
1 polymer ?
#
loop_
_entity_poly.entity_id
_entity_poly.type
_entity_poly.pdbx_seq_one_letter_code
_entity_poly.pdbx_strand_id
1 'polypeptide(L)'
;MDLFVCFRTILLSVISLLNEPNTFSPANVDASVMYRKWRDSKGKDREYAEIISVALLSEAERDGVKVPTTLAEYCVRTRAPALDEGSDLLYDDYYDDEDLDDENDEDCCYDEDDSGNEES
;
A
#
# COMPACT_ATOMS: atom_id res chain seq x y z
N MET A 1 19.94 2.89 11.91
CA MET A 1 18.59 2.72 11.33
C MET A 1 17.73 3.84 11.86
N ASP A 2 17.57 4.90 11.07
CA ASP A 2 16.84 6.09 11.49
C ASP A 2 15.34 5.80 11.63
N LEU A 3 14.78 6.11 12.79
CA LEU A 3 13.34 5.92 13.11
C LEU A 3 12.43 6.56 12.05
N PHE A 4 12.90 7.65 11.43
CA PHE A 4 12.18 8.39 10.39
C PHE A 4 12.06 7.61 9.07
N VAL A 5 13.04 6.76 8.73
CA VAL A 5 12.98 5.89 7.54
C VAL A 5 11.93 4.79 7.75
N CYS A 6 11.87 4.20 8.94
CA CYS A 6 10.90 3.16 9.29
C CYS A 6 9.46 3.68 9.27
N PHE A 7 9.20 4.87 9.81
CA PHE A 7 7.84 5.43 9.82
C PHE A 7 7.32 5.71 8.41
N ARG A 8 8.17 6.23 7.51
CA ARG A 8 7.81 6.48 6.11
C ARG A 8 7.42 5.19 5.39
N THR A 9 8.18 4.12 5.56
CA THR A 9 7.88 2.82 4.93
C THR A 9 6.58 2.21 5.47
N ILE A 10 6.32 2.36 6.77
CA ILE A 10 5.08 1.89 7.39
C ILE A 10 3.88 2.63 6.78
N LEU A 11 3.91 3.96 6.71
CA LEU A 11 2.78 4.73 6.15
C LEU A 11 2.49 4.36 4.69
N LEU A 12 3.52 4.20 3.86
CA LEU A 12 3.35 3.77 2.47
C LEU A 12 2.70 2.39 2.40
N SER A 13 3.13 1.44 3.24
CA SER A 13 2.52 0.11 3.30
C SER A 13 1.04 0.15 3.75
N VAL A 14 0.69 1.02 4.71
CA VAL A 14 -0.70 1.18 5.16
C VAL A 14 -1.57 1.76 4.04
N ILE A 15 -1.08 2.75 3.29
CA ILE A 15 -1.80 3.31 2.13
C ILE A 15 -2.04 2.21 1.09
N SER A 16 -1.02 1.40 0.78
CA SER A 16 -1.17 0.26 -0.13
C SER A 16 -2.23 -0.75 0.35
N LEU A 17 -2.25 -1.08 1.64
CA LEU A 17 -3.27 -1.98 2.22
C LEU A 17 -4.69 -1.42 2.16
N LEU A 18 -4.86 -0.09 2.28
CA LEU A 18 -6.19 0.54 2.14
C LEU A 18 -6.68 0.55 0.69
N ASN A 19 -5.75 0.65 -0.27
CA ASN A 19 -6.08 0.58 -1.70
C ASN A 19 -6.41 -0.86 -2.14
N GLU A 20 -5.67 -1.84 -1.62
CA GLU A 20 -5.82 -3.27 -1.91
C GLU A 20 -5.86 -4.09 -0.61
N PRO A 21 -7.04 -4.23 0.01
CA PRO A 21 -7.19 -4.96 1.25
C PRO A 21 -6.79 -6.44 1.14
N ASN A 22 -6.10 -6.96 2.16
CA ASN A 22 -5.80 -8.38 2.24
C ASN A 22 -7.06 -9.21 2.54
N THR A 23 -7.48 -10.04 1.58
CA THR A 23 -8.63 -10.95 1.74
C THR A 23 -8.26 -12.39 2.06
N PHE A 24 -6.97 -12.75 2.03
CA PHE A 24 -6.50 -14.10 2.35
C PHE A 24 -6.37 -14.32 3.86
N SER A 25 -5.92 -13.29 4.58
CA SER A 25 -5.85 -13.27 6.05
C SER A 25 -6.46 -11.96 6.57
N PRO A 26 -7.81 -11.84 6.54
CA PRO A 26 -8.47 -10.61 6.93
C PRO A 26 -8.52 -10.48 8.46
N ALA A 27 -8.25 -9.28 8.97
CA ALA A 27 -8.49 -8.95 10.38
C ALA A 27 -9.99 -8.92 10.72
N ASN A 28 -10.83 -8.52 9.75
CA ASN A 28 -12.28 -8.54 9.85
C ASN A 28 -12.86 -9.36 8.68
N VAL A 29 -13.42 -10.53 9.01
CA VAL A 29 -13.96 -11.49 8.04
C VAL A 29 -15.18 -10.92 7.31
N ASP A 30 -16.09 -10.25 8.03
CA ASP A 30 -17.32 -9.71 7.46
C ASP A 30 -17.02 -8.61 6.45
N ALA A 31 -16.13 -7.67 6.82
CA ALA A 31 -15.68 -6.62 5.91
C ALA A 31 -14.99 -7.20 4.66
N SER A 32 -14.21 -8.27 4.82
CA SER A 32 -13.58 -8.97 3.69
C SER A 32 -14.59 -9.63 2.75
N VAL A 33 -15.67 -10.19 3.28
CA VAL A 33 -16.77 -10.74 2.45
C VAL A 33 -17.48 -9.61 1.70
N MET A 34 -17.82 -8.51 2.38
CA MET A 34 -18.48 -7.36 1.75
C MET A 34 -17.61 -6.72 0.66
N TYR A 35 -16.31 -6.54 0.91
CA TYR A 35 -15.36 -6.01 -0.07
C TYR A 35 -15.31 -6.87 -1.34
N ARG A 36 -15.23 -8.20 -1.19
CA ARG A 36 -15.21 -9.13 -2.32
C ARG A 36 -16.50 -9.08 -3.13
N LYS A 37 -17.67 -9.05 -2.48
CA LYS A 37 -18.97 -8.90 -3.15
C LYS A 37 -19.04 -7.59 -3.95
N TRP A 38 -18.64 -6.48 -3.33
CA TRP A 38 -18.58 -5.17 -4.01
C TRP A 38 -17.65 -5.20 -5.24
N ARG A 39 -16.44 -5.73 -5.08
CA ARG A 39 -15.45 -5.87 -6.15
C ARG A 39 -15.93 -6.77 -7.29
N ASP A 40 -16.38 -7.97 -6.96
CA ASP A 40 -16.78 -8.99 -7.93
C ASP A 40 -18.08 -8.60 -8.66
N SER A 41 -18.95 -7.84 -7.99
CA SER A 41 -20.17 -7.28 -8.59
C SER A 41 -19.91 -6.08 -9.52
N LYS A 42 -18.64 -5.61 -9.63
CA LYS A 42 -18.24 -4.40 -10.38
C LYS A 42 -19.01 -3.15 -9.93
N GLY A 43 -19.22 -3.00 -8.62
CA GLY A 43 -19.90 -1.85 -8.02
C GLY A 43 -21.43 -1.86 -8.15
N LYS A 44 -22.04 -3.00 -8.51
CA LYS A 44 -23.51 -3.15 -8.45
C LYS A 44 -24.00 -3.27 -7.01
N ASP A 45 -23.27 -4.03 -6.20
CA ASP A 45 -23.45 -4.02 -4.76
C ASP A 45 -22.81 -2.74 -4.21
N ARG A 46 -23.58 -1.92 -3.48
CA ARG A 46 -23.13 -0.63 -2.94
C ARG A 46 -22.95 -0.65 -1.42
N GLU A 47 -23.30 -1.75 -0.76
CA GLU A 47 -23.33 -1.85 0.71
C GLU A 47 -21.97 -1.47 1.32
N TYR A 48 -20.89 -2.06 0.80
CA TYR A 48 -19.53 -1.78 1.25
C TYR A 48 -19.14 -0.29 1.09
N ALA A 49 -19.45 0.31 -0.06
CA ALA A 49 -19.11 1.70 -0.34
C ALA A 49 -19.94 2.68 0.49
N GLU A 50 -21.21 2.36 0.74
CA GLU A 50 -22.12 3.17 1.55
C GLU A 50 -21.65 3.23 3.01
N ILE A 51 -21.29 2.08 3.60
CA ILE A 51 -20.75 2.01 4.97
C ILE A 51 -19.51 2.91 5.12
N ILE A 52 -18.57 2.84 4.17
CA ILE A 52 -17.36 3.68 4.20
C ILE A 52 -17.71 5.16 4.11
N SER A 53 -18.60 5.53 3.19
CA SER A 53 -18.98 6.94 2.98
C SER A 53 -19.64 7.55 4.22
N VAL A 54 -20.52 6.80 4.87
CA VAL A 54 -21.21 7.25 6.10
C VAL A 54 -20.21 7.41 7.22
N ALA A 55 -19.33 6.43 7.43
CA ALA A 55 -18.32 6.48 8.48
C ALA A 55 -17.36 7.67 8.29
N LEU A 56 -16.91 7.92 7.05
CA LEU A 56 -16.01 9.03 6.74
C LEU A 56 -16.65 10.40 7.06
N LEU A 57 -17.87 10.61 6.59
CA LEU A 57 -18.57 11.89 6.77
C LEU A 57 -18.89 12.15 8.24
N SER A 58 -19.38 11.12 8.96
CA SER A 58 -19.70 11.26 10.37
C SER A 58 -18.47 11.53 11.23
N GLU A 59 -17.34 10.89 10.92
CA GLU A 59 -16.10 11.09 11.66
C GLU A 59 -15.51 12.49 11.41
N ALA A 60 -15.50 12.93 10.15
CA ALA A 60 -15.02 14.25 9.79
C ALA A 60 -15.85 15.38 10.42
N GLU A 61 -17.18 15.24 10.45
CA GLU A 61 -18.08 16.20 11.11
C GLU A 61 -17.82 16.23 12.63
N ARG A 62 -17.67 15.07 13.26
CA ARG A 62 -17.37 14.95 14.69
C ARG A 62 -16.06 15.61 15.07
N ASP A 63 -15.04 15.46 14.25
CA ASP A 63 -13.70 16.02 14.50
C ASP A 63 -13.58 17.48 14.04
N GLY A 64 -14.60 18.03 13.37
CA GLY A 64 -14.58 19.38 12.79
C GLY A 64 -13.55 19.55 11.67
N VAL A 65 -13.15 18.45 11.03
CA VAL A 65 -12.11 18.43 9.99
C VAL A 65 -12.76 18.50 8.61
N LYS A 66 -12.33 19.46 7.79
CA LYS A 66 -12.75 19.52 6.38
C LYS A 66 -11.92 18.54 5.56
N VAL A 67 -12.58 17.52 5.01
CA VAL A 67 -11.94 16.53 4.12
C VAL A 67 -11.58 17.19 2.77
N PRO A 68 -10.31 17.11 2.33
CA PRO A 68 -9.90 17.53 0.98
C PRO A 68 -10.63 16.70 -0.08
N THR A 69 -11.27 17.35 -1.06
CA THR A 69 -11.99 16.66 -2.14
C THR A 69 -11.29 16.76 -3.50
N THR A 70 -10.22 17.57 -3.55
CA THR A 70 -9.41 17.75 -4.76
C THR A 70 -7.97 17.33 -4.51
N LEU A 71 -7.26 16.90 -5.56
CA LEU A 71 -5.85 16.52 -5.46
C LEU A 71 -4.98 17.69 -4.98
N ALA A 72 -5.30 18.92 -5.42
CA ALA A 72 -4.58 20.12 -5.00
C ALA A 72 -4.73 20.41 -3.50
N GLU A 73 -5.92 20.21 -2.94
CA GLU A 73 -6.16 20.34 -1.50
C GLU A 73 -5.51 19.19 -0.70
N TYR A 74 -5.44 17.98 -1.28
CA TYR A 74 -4.79 16.84 -0.64
C TYR A 74 -3.27 16.96 -0.62
N CYS A 75 -2.66 17.42 -1.71
CA CYS A 75 -1.21 17.54 -1.88
C CYS A 75 -0.65 18.91 -1.44
N VAL A 76 -1.20 19.51 -0.38
CA VAL A 76 -0.64 20.76 0.16
C VAL A 76 0.70 20.44 0.80
N ARG A 77 1.78 20.96 0.21
CA ARG A 77 3.10 20.96 0.85
C ARG A 77 3.01 21.86 2.07
N THR A 78 2.90 21.27 3.26
CA THR A 78 3.27 21.97 4.48
C THR A 78 4.72 22.39 4.31
N ARG A 79 4.97 23.71 4.22
CA ARG A 79 6.33 24.23 4.21
C ARG A 79 6.96 23.78 5.53
N ALA A 80 7.85 22.79 5.46
CA ALA A 80 8.73 22.52 6.57
C ALA A 80 9.43 23.85 6.93
N PRO A 81 9.59 24.19 8.22
CA PRO A 81 10.47 25.29 8.58
C PRO A 81 11.78 25.09 7.82
N ALA A 82 12.27 26.17 7.18
CA ALA A 82 13.40 26.10 6.26
C ALA A 82 14.53 25.29 6.91
N LEU A 83 14.87 24.16 6.30
CA LEU A 83 16.13 23.50 6.60
C LEU A 83 17.21 24.50 6.23
N ASP A 84 18.02 24.86 7.22
CA ASP A 84 19.22 25.67 7.07
C ASP A 84 20.05 25.14 5.87
N GLU A 85 20.54 26.06 5.05
CA GLU A 85 21.23 25.78 3.77
C GLU A 85 22.36 24.76 3.96
N GLY A 86 22.21 23.54 3.41
CA GLY A 86 23.36 22.61 3.43
C GLY A 86 23.15 21.13 3.11
N SER A 87 21.99 20.64 2.68
CA SER A 87 21.84 19.22 2.33
C SER A 87 21.43 18.99 0.87
N ASP A 88 22.32 19.34 -0.05
CA ASP A 88 22.27 18.90 -1.45
C ASP A 88 23.50 18.03 -1.74
N LEU A 89 23.57 16.85 -1.11
CA LEU A 89 24.74 15.96 -1.22
C LEU A 89 24.38 14.47 -1.20
N LEU A 90 23.29 14.02 -1.83
CA LEU A 90 22.98 12.59 -1.81
C LEU A 90 22.39 11.97 -3.09
N TYR A 91 22.65 12.47 -4.30
CA TYR A 91 22.17 11.77 -5.52
C TYR A 91 23.00 11.93 -6.82
N ASP A 92 24.34 12.04 -6.78
CA ASP A 92 25.10 12.26 -8.05
C ASP A 92 26.43 11.51 -8.26
N ASP A 93 26.75 10.39 -7.59
CA ASP A 93 28.07 9.75 -7.88
C ASP A 93 28.21 8.23 -7.62
N TYR A 94 27.24 7.40 -8.00
CA TYR A 94 27.43 5.93 -7.95
C TYR A 94 26.85 5.17 -9.16
N TYR A 95 26.87 5.80 -10.34
CA TYR A 95 26.83 5.06 -11.60
C TYR A 95 28.13 5.33 -12.34
N ASP A 96 29.23 4.82 -11.77
CA ASP A 96 30.44 4.55 -12.55
C ASP A 96 30.27 3.10 -13.05
N ASP A 97 30.12 2.99 -14.36
CA ASP A 97 30.02 1.74 -15.11
C ASP A 97 31.28 0.91 -14.88
N GLU A 98 31.17 -0.18 -14.10
CA GLU A 98 32.12 -1.29 -14.19
C GLU A 98 31.35 -2.59 -14.45
N ASP A 99 31.39 -3.00 -15.72
CA ASP A 99 30.95 -4.28 -16.26
C ASP A 99 31.40 -5.45 -15.36
N LEU A 100 30.44 -6.16 -14.76
CA LEU A 100 30.63 -7.51 -14.26
C LEU A 100 29.72 -8.46 -15.04
N ASP A 101 30.15 -8.76 -16.26
CA ASP A 101 29.88 -10.05 -16.89
C ASP A 101 30.46 -11.14 -15.98
N ASP A 102 29.61 -11.86 -15.25
CA ASP A 102 29.89 -13.27 -14.94
C ASP A 102 28.59 -14.07 -14.92
N GLU A 103 28.48 -14.95 -15.91
CA GLU A 103 27.39 -15.88 -16.12
C GLU A 103 27.35 -16.87 -14.95
N ASN A 104 26.27 -16.86 -14.16
CA ASN A 104 25.95 -18.01 -13.32
C ASN A 104 24.47 -18.37 -13.48
N ASP A 105 24.23 -19.16 -14.53
CA ASP A 105 23.11 -20.08 -14.64
C ASP A 105 23.01 -20.91 -13.36
N GLU A 106 22.00 -20.65 -12.52
CA GLU A 106 21.53 -21.62 -11.53
C GLU A 106 20.03 -21.84 -11.74
N ASP A 107 19.77 -22.76 -12.67
CA ASP A 107 18.53 -23.48 -12.92
C ASP A 107 18.03 -24.13 -11.62
N CYS A 108 17.23 -23.41 -10.83
CA CYS A 108 16.51 -23.98 -9.70
C CYS A 108 15.22 -24.63 -10.21
N CYS A 109 15.40 -25.83 -10.76
CA CYS A 109 14.38 -26.84 -10.99
C CYS A 109 13.58 -27.10 -9.69
N TYR A 110 12.35 -26.59 -9.65
CA TYR A 110 11.39 -27.03 -8.64
C TYR A 110 10.82 -28.38 -9.10
N ASP A 111 11.30 -29.44 -8.47
CA ASP A 111 10.75 -30.79 -8.59
C ASP A 111 9.22 -30.77 -8.34
N GLU A 112 8.48 -31.33 -9.29
CA GLU A 112 7.08 -31.73 -9.14
C GLU A 112 6.97 -32.79 -8.03
N ASP A 113 6.41 -32.42 -6.87
CA ASP A 113 5.84 -33.39 -5.93
C ASP A 113 4.32 -33.43 -6.10
N ASP A 114 3.91 -34.13 -7.15
CA ASP A 114 2.57 -34.68 -7.34
C ASP A 114 2.33 -35.80 -6.32
N SER A 115 1.80 -35.45 -5.15
CA SER A 115 1.19 -36.42 -4.25
C SER A 115 -0.32 -36.34 -4.34
N GLY A 116 -0.88 -36.88 -5.42
CA GLY A 116 -2.26 -37.32 -5.48
C GLY A 116 -2.60 -38.24 -4.30
N ASN A 117 -3.66 -37.92 -3.56
CA ASN A 117 -4.28 -38.84 -2.62
C ASN A 117 -5.75 -39.01 -3.01
N GLU A 118 -5.99 -39.99 -3.86
CA GLU A 118 -7.29 -40.58 -4.16
C GLU A 118 -7.56 -41.76 -3.19
N GLU A 119 -8.85 -42.02 -2.94
CA GLU A 119 -9.44 -43.26 -2.42
C GLU A 119 -9.50 -43.52 -0.90
N SER A 120 -10.66 -43.19 -0.29
CA SER A 120 -11.67 -44.18 0.17
C SER A 120 -12.91 -43.48 0.76
#